data_AF-A0A4Y3TPT9-F1
#
_entry.id   AF-A0A4Y3TPT9-F1
#
_cell.length_a   1.000
_cell.length_b   1.000
_cell.length_c   1.000
_cell.angle_alpha   90.00
_cell.angle_beta   90.00
_cell.angle_gamma   90.00
#
_symmetry.space_group_name_H-M   'P 1'
#
loop_
_entity.id
_entity.type
_entity.pdbx_description
1 polymer ?
#
loop_
_entity_poly.entity_id
_entity_poly.type
_entity_poly.pdbx_seq_one_letter_code
_entity_poly.pdbx_strand_id
1 'polypeptide(L)'
;MEKPPALADRPSHQATVCPFPLQQVLSRTQAAEYLGISSSRLRLLALLGGGPDSVRQSAGLVHFRKDDLDQYSAGLFSKAGLSSEALNRYRGLRAASGYAGRDGFMDMASRDELLQASAYVGGRLVILLGMVVIVLSHTPLSRLLFHMK
;
A
#
# COMPACT_ATOMS: atom_id res chain seq x y z
N MET A 1 17.72 -36.28 -53.25
CA MET A 1 18.47 -35.36 -52.37
C MET A 1 17.62 -34.11 -52.26
N GLU A 2 16.72 -34.04 -51.29
CA GLU A 2 16.94 -33.64 -49.90
C GLU A 2 16.88 -32.11 -49.75
N LYS A 3 15.94 -31.67 -48.91
CA LYS A 3 15.59 -30.27 -48.61
C LYS A 3 16.71 -29.62 -47.78
N PRO A 4 16.81 -28.28 -47.76
CA PRO A 4 16.32 -27.63 -46.55
C PRO A 4 15.41 -26.41 -46.83
N PRO A 5 14.33 -26.22 -46.05
CA PRO A 5 13.55 -24.99 -46.02
C PRO A 5 14.03 -24.14 -44.84
N ALA A 6 14.50 -22.91 -45.06
CA ALA A 6 14.64 -21.97 -43.96
C ALA A 6 14.81 -20.54 -44.47
N LEU A 7 13.72 -19.80 -44.54
CA LEU A 7 13.51 -18.74 -43.56
C LEU A 7 12.03 -18.37 -43.63
N ALA A 8 11.28 -18.99 -42.72
CA ALA A 8 9.94 -18.56 -42.39
C ALA A 8 10.02 -17.07 -42.05
N ASP A 9 9.31 -16.30 -42.85
CA ASP A 9 8.85 -14.95 -42.56
C ASP A 9 8.22 -15.02 -41.16
N ARG A 10 8.98 -14.65 -40.13
CA ARG A 10 8.46 -14.58 -38.77
C ARG A 10 7.49 -13.41 -38.83
N PRO A 11 6.17 -13.61 -38.67
CA PRO A 11 5.32 -12.48 -38.38
C PRO A 11 5.92 -11.89 -37.11
N SER A 12 6.44 -10.68 -37.24
CA SER A 12 6.77 -9.82 -36.12
C SER A 12 5.58 -9.94 -35.19
N HIS A 13 5.80 -10.59 -34.05
CA HIS A 13 4.85 -10.69 -32.98
C HIS A 13 4.68 -9.24 -32.52
N GLN A 14 3.86 -8.48 -33.26
CA GLN A 14 3.25 -7.26 -32.80
C GLN A 14 2.46 -7.74 -31.60
N ALA A 15 3.10 -7.63 -30.43
CA ALA A 15 2.43 -7.75 -29.16
C ALA A 15 1.21 -6.86 -29.31
N THR A 16 0.06 -7.48 -29.49
CA THR A 16 -1.20 -6.76 -29.56
C THR A 16 -1.34 -6.22 -28.17
N VAL A 17 -0.89 -4.98 -27.99
CA VAL A 17 -1.09 -4.22 -26.78
C VAL A 17 -2.58 -3.98 -26.78
N CYS A 18 -3.34 -4.94 -26.26
CA CYS A 18 -4.74 -4.75 -25.96
C CYS A 18 -4.77 -3.58 -24.98
N PRO A 19 -5.30 -2.40 -25.36
CA PRO A 19 -5.51 -1.35 -24.39
C PRO A 19 -6.58 -1.89 -23.43
N PHE A 20 -6.13 -2.40 -22.29
CA PHE A 20 -7.03 -2.87 -21.23
C PHE A 20 -7.96 -1.70 -20.88
N PRO A 21 -9.28 -1.94 -20.79
CA PRO A 21 -10.26 -0.88 -20.73
C PRO A 21 -9.99 -0.03 -19.49
N LEU A 22 -9.65 1.24 -19.73
CA LEU A 22 -9.52 2.32 -18.75
C LEU A 22 -9.35 1.84 -17.30
N GLN A 23 -8.13 1.41 -16.93
CA GLN A 23 -7.79 1.28 -15.51
C GLN A 23 -8.00 2.63 -14.85
N GLN A 24 -9.11 2.78 -14.13
CA GLN A 24 -9.42 3.99 -13.39
C GLN A 24 -8.36 4.13 -12.29
N VAL A 25 -7.42 5.03 -12.54
CA VAL A 25 -6.37 5.41 -11.61
C VAL A 25 -6.87 6.60 -10.80
N LEU A 26 -7.03 6.39 -9.50
CA LEU A 26 -7.48 7.39 -8.56
C LEU A 26 -6.27 8.07 -7.94
N SER A 27 -6.38 9.38 -7.72
CA SER A 27 -5.43 10.11 -6.88
C SER A 27 -5.59 9.68 -5.42
N ARG A 28 -4.61 10.00 -4.55
CA ARG A 28 -4.71 9.67 -3.12
C ARG A 28 -5.98 10.19 -2.45
N THR A 29 -6.44 11.40 -2.79
CA THR A 29 -7.66 11.97 -2.21
C THR A 29 -8.90 11.21 -2.67
N GLN A 30 -8.99 10.91 -3.96
CA GLN A 30 -10.07 10.11 -4.54
C GLN A 30 -10.07 8.68 -4.02
N ALA A 31 -8.89 8.08 -3.80
CA ALA A 31 -8.76 6.75 -3.23
C ALA A 31 -9.19 6.70 -1.76
N ALA A 32 -8.87 7.74 -0.99
CA ALA A 32 -9.32 7.88 0.38
C ALA A 32 -10.84 8.05 0.45
N GLU A 33 -11.39 8.88 -0.43
CA GLU A 33 -12.84 9.02 -0.61
C GLU A 33 -13.47 7.71 -1.06
N TYR A 34 -12.86 6.93 -1.97
CA TYR A 34 -13.37 5.64 -2.42
C TYR A 34 -13.45 4.59 -1.29
N LEU A 35 -12.43 4.54 -0.44
CA LEU A 35 -12.37 3.64 0.72
C LEU A 35 -13.14 4.15 1.95
N GLY A 36 -13.46 5.44 2.00
CA GLY A 36 -14.17 6.05 3.13
C GLY A 36 -13.26 6.31 4.32
N ILE A 37 -11.95 6.42 4.08
CA ILE A 37 -10.94 6.72 5.11
C ILE A 37 -10.38 8.12 4.87
N SER A 38 -9.72 8.70 5.88
CA SER A 38 -9.05 9.99 5.71
C SER A 38 -7.80 9.85 4.82
N SER A 39 -7.54 10.88 4.01
CA SER A 39 -6.34 10.97 3.16
C SER A 39 -5.04 10.90 3.98
N SER A 40 -5.03 11.51 5.18
CA SER A 40 -3.91 11.42 6.12
C SER A 40 -3.68 9.99 6.59
N ARG A 41 -4.74 9.21 6.83
CA ARG A 41 -4.62 7.81 7.23
C ARG A 41 -4.07 6.94 6.11
N LEU A 42 -4.59 7.12 4.89
CA LEU A 42 -4.07 6.43 3.71
C LEU A 42 -2.58 6.75 3.48
N ARG A 43 -2.15 7.99 3.74
CA ARG A 43 -0.73 8.38 3.70
C ARG A 43 0.09 7.67 4.79
N LEU A 44 -0.45 7.53 6.00
CA LEU A 44 0.24 6.90 7.12
C LEU A 44 0.41 5.39 6.91
N LEU A 45 -0.63 4.72 6.39
CA LEU A 45 -0.57 3.33 5.94
C LEU A 45 0.55 3.14 4.90
N ALA A 46 0.56 3.98 3.86
CA ALA A 46 1.57 3.91 2.81
C ALA A 46 3.00 4.17 3.34
N LEU A 47 3.17 5.00 4.37
CA LEU A 47 4.47 5.24 5.01
C LEU A 47 4.93 4.05 5.86
N LEU A 48 4.00 3.38 6.53
CA LEU A 48 4.27 2.21 7.36
C LEU A 48 4.37 0.90 6.56
N GLY A 49 4.22 0.96 5.23
CA GLY A 49 4.29 -0.20 4.34
C GLY A 49 3.03 -1.07 4.36
N GLY A 50 1.90 -0.53 4.83
CA GLY A 50 0.58 -1.17 4.74
C GLY A 50 -0.36 -0.42 3.80
N GLY A 51 -1.65 -0.79 3.83
CA GLY A 51 -2.69 -0.19 3.00
C GLY A 51 -2.79 -0.81 1.59
N PRO A 52 -3.62 -0.21 0.72
CA PRO A 52 -3.82 -0.71 -0.64
C PRO A 52 -2.58 -0.53 -1.51
N ASP A 53 -2.38 -1.47 -2.44
CA ASP A 53 -1.31 -1.38 -3.42
C ASP A 53 -1.42 -0.09 -4.24
N SER A 54 -0.26 0.51 -4.49
CA SER A 54 -0.16 1.79 -5.18
C SER A 54 0.81 1.73 -6.34
N VAL A 55 0.40 2.31 -7.46
CA VAL A 55 1.23 2.43 -8.65
C VAL A 55 1.95 3.77 -8.58
N ARG A 56 3.26 3.71 -8.34
CA ARG A 56 4.12 4.89 -8.45
C ARG A 56 4.41 5.14 -9.92
N GLN A 57 3.91 6.24 -10.46
CA GLN A 57 4.34 6.72 -11.77
C GLN A 57 5.65 7.49 -11.67
N SER A 58 6.35 7.59 -12.80
CA SER A 58 7.73 8.10 -12.95
C SER A 58 7.98 9.53 -12.41
N ALA A 59 6.93 10.25 -12.00
CA ALA A 59 6.99 11.61 -11.46
C ALA A 59 6.77 11.69 -9.93
N GLY A 60 6.82 10.56 -9.21
CA GLY A 60 6.61 10.53 -7.74
C GLY A 60 5.15 10.72 -7.31
N LEU A 61 4.22 10.87 -8.26
CA LEU A 61 2.80 10.80 -7.98
C LEU A 61 2.38 9.35 -7.72
N VAL A 62 1.67 9.17 -6.60
CA VAL A 62 1.10 7.90 -6.17
C VAL A 62 -0.33 7.83 -6.65
N HIS A 63 -0.61 6.89 -7.55
CA HIS A 63 -1.95 6.57 -8.01
C HIS A 63 -2.38 5.21 -7.48
N PHE A 64 -3.68 5.04 -7.27
CA PHE A 64 -4.28 3.80 -6.81
C PHE A 64 -5.21 3.28 -7.88
N ARG A 65 -5.12 2.00 -8.24
CA ARG A 65 -6.11 1.41 -9.13
C ARG A 65 -7.34 1.05 -8.32
N LYS A 66 -8.51 1.20 -8.92
CA LYS A 66 -9.76 0.77 -8.29
C LYS A 66 -9.73 -0.69 -7.85
N ASP A 67 -9.15 -1.57 -8.66
CA ASP A 67 -9.03 -3.00 -8.36
C ASP A 67 -8.23 -3.26 -7.07
N ASP A 68 -7.12 -2.54 -6.87
CA ASP A 68 -6.28 -2.65 -5.69
C ASP A 68 -7.03 -2.17 -4.43
N LEU A 69 -7.82 -1.11 -4.56
CA LEU A 69 -8.69 -0.60 -3.48
C LEU A 69 -9.81 -1.59 -3.14
N ASP A 70 -10.40 -2.21 -4.17
CA ASP A 70 -11.43 -3.23 -4.02
C ASP A 70 -10.86 -4.49 -3.34
N GLN A 71 -9.66 -4.91 -3.72
CA GLN A 71 -8.97 -6.04 -3.11
C GLN A 71 -8.59 -5.75 -1.65
N TYR A 72 -8.13 -4.54 -1.35
CA TYR A 72 -7.84 -4.10 0.01
C TYR A 72 -9.10 -4.12 0.90
N SER A 73 -10.22 -3.56 0.42
CA SER A 73 -11.49 -3.61 1.15
C SER A 73 -11.96 -5.05 1.39
N ALA A 74 -11.85 -5.92 0.39
CA ALA A 74 -12.18 -7.34 0.53
C ALA A 74 -11.29 -8.02 1.59
N GLY A 75 -10.00 -7.69 1.63
CA GLY A 75 -9.09 -8.17 2.66
C GLY A 75 -9.50 -7.75 4.07
N LEU A 76 -9.90 -6.49 4.26
CA LEU A 76 -10.39 -6.00 5.56
C LEU A 76 -11.69 -6.68 6.00
N PHE A 77 -12.65 -6.85 5.09
CA PHE A 77 -13.89 -7.58 5.37
C PHE A 77 -13.61 -9.05 5.71
N SER A 78 -12.70 -9.70 4.98
CA SER A 78 -12.29 -11.09 5.25
C SER A 78 -11.60 -11.23 6.60
N LYS A 79 -10.70 -10.31 6.96
CA LYS A 79 -10.05 -10.29 8.30
C LYS A 79 -11.07 -10.10 9.42
N ALA A 80 -12.11 -9.32 9.18
CA ALA A 80 -13.22 -9.13 10.12
C ALA A 80 -14.22 -10.32 10.16
N GLY A 81 -14.00 -11.36 9.35
CA GLY A 81 -14.90 -12.52 9.27
C GLY A 81 -16.25 -12.23 8.60
N LEU A 82 -16.35 -11.13 7.84
CA LEU A 82 -17.57 -10.73 7.16
C LEU A 82 -17.72 -11.45 5.80
N SER A 83 -18.96 -11.76 5.43
CA SER A 83 -19.25 -12.46 4.17
C SER A 83 -19.04 -11.57 2.94
N SER A 84 -18.87 -12.20 1.78
CA SER A 84 -18.82 -11.55 0.47
C SER A 84 -20.12 -10.79 0.14
N GLU A 85 -21.27 -11.23 0.67
CA GLU A 85 -22.54 -10.51 0.54
C GLU A 85 -22.54 -9.18 1.28
N ALA A 86 -21.96 -9.13 2.49
CA ALA A 86 -21.82 -7.89 3.24
C ALA A 86 -20.91 -6.90 2.51
N LEU A 87 -19.82 -7.40 1.90
CA LEU A 87 -18.93 -6.62 1.04
C LEU A 87 -19.67 -6.07 -0.19
N ASN A 88 -20.46 -6.90 -0.88
CA ASN A 88 -21.22 -6.48 -2.05
C ASN A 88 -22.29 -5.44 -1.69
N ARG A 89 -22.99 -5.63 -0.56
CA ARG A 89 -23.93 -4.65 -0.03
C ARG A 89 -23.23 -3.33 0.29
N TYR A 90 -22.09 -3.39 0.97
CA TYR A 90 -21.27 -2.22 1.28
C TYR A 90 -20.86 -1.47 0.00
N ARG A 91 -20.34 -2.16 -1.01
CA ARG A 91 -19.97 -1.56 -2.31
C ARG A 91 -21.18 -0.95 -3.02
N GLY A 92 -22.33 -1.62 -2.96
CA GLY A 92 -23.59 -1.10 -3.52
C GLY A 92 -24.03 0.20 -2.84
N LEU A 93 -24.01 0.26 -1.50
CA LEU A 93 -24.30 1.50 -0.76
C LEU A 93 -23.31 2.61 -1.10
N ARG A 94 -22.02 2.30 -1.22
CA ARG A 94 -20.97 3.28 -1.53
C ARG A 94 -21.07 3.81 -2.95
N ALA A 95 -21.38 2.96 -3.92
CA ALA A 95 -21.65 3.39 -5.29
C ALA A 95 -22.89 4.28 -5.34
N ALA A 96 -23.96 3.93 -4.60
CA ALA A 96 -25.18 4.74 -4.52
C ALA A 96 -24.96 6.10 -3.83
N SER A 97 -24.05 6.18 -2.86
CA SER A 97 -23.68 7.43 -2.20
C SER A 97 -22.61 8.24 -2.93
N GLY A 98 -22.23 7.83 -4.15
CA GLY A 98 -21.17 8.49 -4.93
C GLY A 98 -19.80 8.46 -4.25
N TYR A 99 -19.55 7.47 -3.40
CA TYR A 99 -18.34 7.32 -2.58
C TYR A 99 -18.08 8.48 -1.60
N ALA A 100 -19.05 9.38 -1.41
CA ALA A 100 -18.92 10.47 -0.46
C ALA A 100 -19.01 9.96 0.98
N GLY A 101 -18.26 10.60 1.87
CA GLY A 101 -18.32 10.37 3.31
C GLY A 101 -17.32 9.36 3.85
N ARG A 102 -17.14 9.41 5.17
CA ARG A 102 -16.28 8.51 5.93
C ARG A 102 -17.07 7.30 6.39
N ASP A 103 -16.45 6.14 6.30
CA ASP A 103 -17.01 4.89 6.78
C ASP A 103 -16.34 4.49 8.10
N GLY A 104 -17.14 4.36 9.17
CA GLY A 104 -16.64 4.03 10.50
C GLY A 104 -16.05 2.62 10.61
N PHE A 105 -16.57 1.66 9.85
CA PHE A 105 -16.02 0.31 9.81
C PHE A 105 -14.63 0.31 9.16
N MET A 106 -14.46 0.97 8.01
CA MET A 106 -13.17 1.09 7.35
C MET A 106 -12.16 1.86 8.21
N ASP A 107 -12.62 2.89 8.93
CA ASP A 107 -11.82 3.66 9.89
C ASP A 107 -11.28 2.78 11.02
N MET A 108 -12.12 1.86 11.52
CA MET A 108 -11.78 0.94 12.61
C MET A 108 -10.93 -0.24 12.12
N ALA A 109 -11.29 -0.85 10.99
CA ALA A 109 -10.55 -1.96 10.40
C ALA A 109 -9.13 -1.55 9.98
N SER A 110 -8.96 -0.34 9.43
CA SER A 110 -7.64 0.19 9.06
C SER A 110 -6.78 0.60 10.27
N ARG A 111 -7.39 0.85 11.45
CA ARG A 111 -6.64 1.16 12.67
C ARG A 111 -5.88 -0.05 13.21
N ASP A 112 -6.46 -1.23 13.13
CA ASP A 112 -5.80 -2.46 13.58
C ASP A 112 -4.54 -2.74 12.76
N GLU A 113 -4.65 -2.59 11.43
CA GLU A 113 -3.50 -2.69 10.53
C GLU A 113 -2.42 -1.64 10.81
N LEU A 114 -2.81 -0.40 11.11
CA LEU A 114 -1.88 0.65 11.53
C LEU A 114 -1.17 0.32 12.84
N LEU A 115 -1.88 -0.23 13.82
CA LEU A 115 -1.28 -0.65 15.09
C LEU A 115 -0.28 -1.78 14.87
N GLN A 116 -0.62 -2.77 14.05
CA GLN A 116 0.28 -3.86 13.71
C GLN A 116 1.53 -3.37 12.96
N ALA A 117 1.35 -2.53 11.95
CA ALA A 117 2.46 -1.97 11.17
C ALA A 117 3.34 -1.03 12.03
N SER A 118 2.72 -0.22 12.90
CA SER A 118 3.45 0.67 13.81
C SER A 118 4.21 -0.10 14.89
N ALA A 119 3.67 -1.21 15.41
CA ALA A 119 4.38 -2.08 16.34
C ALA A 119 5.62 -2.70 15.70
N TYR A 120 5.52 -3.13 14.44
CA TYR A 120 6.65 -3.68 13.69
C TYR A 120 7.76 -2.64 13.44
N VAL A 121 7.38 -1.45 12.95
CA VAL A 121 8.33 -0.36 12.72
C VAL A 121 8.90 0.16 14.04
N GLY A 122 8.06 0.33 15.05
CA GLY A 122 8.45 0.78 16.39
C GLY A 122 9.45 -0.17 17.05
N GLY A 123 9.21 -1.47 16.98
CA GLY A 123 10.15 -2.47 17.50
C GLY A 123 11.54 -2.37 16.85
N ARG A 124 11.60 -2.21 15.52
CA ARG A 124 12.87 -2.00 14.81
C ARG A 124 13.58 -0.72 15.22
N LEU A 125 12.83 0.37 15.41
CA LEU A 125 13.40 1.64 15.86
C LEU A 125 13.94 1.55 17.28
N VAL A 126 13.25 0.87 18.20
CA VAL A 126 13.71 0.68 19.59
C VAL A 126 15.00 -0.14 19.62
N ILE A 127 15.12 -1.19 18.80
CA ILE A 127 16.34 -1.98 18.70
C ILE A 127 17.50 -1.14 18.17
N LEU A 128 17.29 -0.38 17.08
CA LEU A 128 18.31 0.50 16.51
C LEU A 128 18.73 1.59 17.50
N LEU A 129 17.77 2.22 18.18
CA LEU A 129 18.05 3.23 19.19
C LEU A 129 18.86 2.64 20.35
N GLY A 130 18.47 1.46 20.85
CA GLY A 130 19.22 0.73 21.87
C GLY A 130 20.65 0.43 21.43
N MET A 131 20.83 -0.04 20.20
CA MET A 131 22.15 -0.30 19.62
C MET A 131 22.99 0.98 19.54
N VAL A 132 22.40 2.10 19.09
CA VAL A 132 23.08 3.40 19.03
C VAL A 132 23.51 3.88 20.41
N VAL A 133 22.63 3.75 21.43
CA VAL A 133 22.95 4.10 22.82
C VAL A 133 24.10 3.24 23.37
N ILE A 134 24.08 1.92 23.12
CA ILE A 134 25.16 1.00 23.52
C ILE A 134 26.48 1.39 22.86
N VAL A 135 26.47 1.67 21.55
CA VAL A 135 27.68 2.07 20.80
C VAL A 135 28.22 3.41 21.31
N LEU A 136 27.35 4.42 21.49
CA LEU A 136 27.72 5.73 22.04
C LEU A 136 28.25 5.64 23.47
N SER A 137 27.70 4.75 24.30
CA SER A 137 28.25 4.47 25.62
C SER A 137 29.70 3.97 25.54
N HIS A 138 30.07 3.32 24.43
CA HIS A 138 31.41 2.78 24.22
C HIS A 138 32.38 3.75 23.50
N THR A 139 31.93 4.84 22.85
CA THR A 139 32.79 5.65 21.95
C THR A 139 33.14 7.10 22.36
N PRO A 140 32.43 7.84 23.24
CA PRO A 140 33.09 8.99 23.89
C PRO A 140 32.59 9.40 25.28
N LEU A 141 31.79 8.60 26.00
CA LEU A 141 31.36 8.95 27.37
C LEU A 141 32.54 8.94 28.36
N SER A 142 33.56 8.11 28.10
CA SER A 142 34.84 8.14 28.83
C SER A 142 35.75 9.32 28.48
N ARG A 143 35.54 10.06 27.38
CA ARG A 143 36.33 11.28 27.11
C ARG A 143 35.70 12.54 27.69
N LEU A 144 34.36 12.62 27.73
CA LEU A 144 33.65 13.75 28.34
C LEU A 144 33.77 13.77 29.87
N LEU A 145 33.78 12.61 30.54
CA LEU A 145 34.01 12.51 31.98
C LEU A 145 35.45 12.84 32.42
N PHE A 146 36.44 12.74 31.53
CA PHE A 146 37.86 12.98 31.83
C PHE A 146 38.38 14.37 31.41
N HIS A 147 37.56 15.20 30.75
CA HIS A 147 37.92 16.60 30.41
C HIS A 147 37.32 17.65 31.37
N MET A 148 36.60 17.24 32.40
CA MET A 148 36.07 18.13 33.47
C MET A 148 36.83 17.97 34.79
N LYS A 149 38.15 17.72 34.74
CA LYS A 149 39.01 17.72 35.92
C LYS A 149 40.26 18.56 35.69
#